data_AF-A0A6P0CH75-F1
#
_entry.id   AF-A0A6P0CH75-F1
#
_cell.length_a   1.000
_cell.length_b   1.000
_cell.length_c   1.000
_cell.angle_alpha   90.00
_cell.angle_beta   90.00
_cell.angle_gamma   90.00
#
_symmetry.space_group_name_H-M   'P 1'
#
loop_
_entity.id
_entity.type
_entity.pdbx_description
1 polymer ?
#
loop_
_entity_poly.entity_id
_entity_poly.type
_entity_poly.pdbx_seq_one_letter_code
_entity_poly.pdbx_strand_id
1 'polypeptide(L)'
;MRTVTSNQPRVGTGKKKVILVAGGAGFIGSHLCSRFLAEGHEVICVDNFETGSMANVAMFMNDPGFRLIEQDICIPFEVKGRIDEC
;
A
#
# COMPACT_ATOMS: atom_id res chain seq x y z
N MET A 1 3.32 9.86 -36.99
CA MET A 1 3.37 8.71 -36.07
C MET A 1 4.34 9.05 -34.93
N ARG A 2 3.85 9.58 -33.81
CA ARG A 2 4.65 9.82 -32.60
C ARG A 2 4.12 8.87 -31.54
N THR A 3 4.90 7.87 -31.19
CA THR A 3 4.59 6.87 -30.17
C THR A 3 4.67 7.55 -28.81
N VAL A 4 3.53 7.72 -28.15
CA VAL A 4 3.43 8.34 -26.83
C VAL A 4 3.75 7.28 -25.77
N THR A 5 4.90 7.51 -25.12
CA THR A 5 5.31 7.15 -23.75
C THR A 5 5.16 5.71 -23.27
N SER A 6 6.30 5.02 -23.18
CA SER A 6 6.56 4.02 -22.16
C SER A 6 6.36 4.63 -20.76
N ASN A 7 5.29 4.25 -20.07
CA ASN A 7 5.09 4.57 -18.66
C ASN A 7 6.03 3.67 -17.84
N GLN A 8 7.33 4.00 -17.84
CA GLN A 8 8.29 3.36 -16.96
C GLN A 8 8.01 3.83 -15.52
N PRO A 9 7.92 2.92 -14.52
CA PRO A 9 7.79 3.31 -13.13
C PRO A 9 9.01 4.18 -12.78
N ARG A 10 8.75 5.39 -12.30
CA ARG A 10 9.79 6.29 -11.81
C ARG A 10 10.36 5.64 -10.56
N VAL A 11 11.45 4.90 -10.69
CA VAL A 11 12.21 4.40 -9.54
C VAL A 11 12.71 5.64 -8.80
N GLY A 12 12.03 6.00 -7.72
CA GLY A 12 12.37 7.17 -6.92
C GLY A 12 13.78 7.01 -6.36
N THR A 13 14.62 8.03 -6.52
CA THR A 13 15.95 8.12 -5.92
C THR A 13 15.89 8.34 -4.38
N GLY A 14 14.71 8.20 -3.78
CA GLY A 14 14.46 8.37 -2.36
C GLY A 14 14.71 7.10 -1.56
N LYS A 15 15.06 7.25 -0.29
CA LYS A 15 15.26 6.14 0.65
C LYS A 15 13.99 5.27 0.73
N LYS A 16 14.14 3.94 0.71
CA LYS A 16 13.05 2.99 0.93
C LYS A 16 12.39 3.23 2.31
N LYS A 17 11.07 3.37 2.32
CA LYS A 17 10.26 3.62 3.52
C LYS A 17 9.30 2.47 3.80
N VAL A 18 8.89 2.34 5.05
CA VAL A 18 7.74 1.53 5.48
C VAL A 18 6.55 2.46 5.73
N ILE A 19 5.52 2.34 4.91
CA ILE A 19 4.37 3.23 4.87
C ILE A 19 3.13 2.47 5.34
N LEU A 20 2.43 3.00 6.34
CA LEU A 20 1.14 2.49 6.77
C LEU A 20 0.02 3.18 5.98
N VAL A 21 -0.97 2.41 5.52
CA VAL A 21 -2.15 2.95 4.84
C VAL A 21 -3.39 2.47 5.58
N ALA A 22 -4.05 3.37 6.30
CA ALA A 22 -5.36 3.10 6.90
C ALA A 22 -6.45 3.11 5.82
N GLY A 23 -7.37 2.15 5.88
CA GLY A 23 -8.36 1.94 4.82
C GLY A 23 -7.72 1.47 3.51
N GLY A 24 -6.59 0.76 3.59
CA GLY A 24 -5.79 0.39 2.42
C GLY A 24 -6.49 -0.59 1.46
N ALA A 25 -7.56 -1.26 1.88
CA ALA A 25 -8.40 -2.08 1.02
C ALA A 25 -9.65 -1.34 0.49
N GLY A 26 -9.78 -0.04 0.77
CA GLY A 26 -10.78 0.84 0.17
C GLY A 26 -10.41 1.33 -1.24
N PHE A 27 -11.27 2.19 -1.80
CA PHE A 27 -11.06 2.76 -3.15
C PHE A 27 -9.76 3.55 -3.25
N ILE A 28 -9.57 4.59 -2.44
CA ILE A 28 -8.36 5.43 -2.50
C ILE A 28 -7.14 4.68 -1.95
N GLY A 29 -7.32 3.98 -0.82
CA GLY A 29 -6.25 3.29 -0.13
C GLY A 29 -5.54 2.24 -0.98
N SER A 30 -6.28 1.46 -1.78
CA SER A 30 -5.68 0.43 -2.65
C SER A 30 -4.84 1.04 -3.79
N HIS A 31 -5.23 2.20 -4.30
CA HIS A 31 -4.45 2.93 -5.29
C HIS A 31 -3.17 3.53 -4.67
N LEU A 32 -3.22 4.00 -3.42
CA LEU A 32 -2.04 4.43 -2.68
C LEU A 32 -1.09 3.25 -2.42
N CYS A 33 -1.62 2.10 -2.02
CA CYS A 33 -0.82 0.87 -1.86
C CYS A 33 -0.09 0.52 -3.15
N SER A 34 -0.82 0.46 -4.28
CA SER A 34 -0.25 0.22 -5.61
C SER A 34 0.86 1.20 -5.96
N ARG A 35 0.63 2.49 -5.70
CA ARG A 35 1.59 3.55 -5.99
C ARG A 35 2.88 3.40 -5.20
N PHE A 36 2.78 3.21 -3.88
CA PHE A 36 3.96 3.10 -3.01
C PHE A 36 4.76 1.82 -3.26
N LEU A 37 4.08 0.70 -3.51
CA LEU A 37 4.74 -0.55 -3.94
C LEU A 37 5.49 -0.34 -5.26
N ALA A 38 4.88 0.33 -6.24
CA ALA A 38 5.51 0.63 -7.53
C ALA A 38 6.71 1.60 -7.41
N GLU A 39 6.76 2.43 -6.36
CA GLU A 39 7.90 3.29 -6.02
C GLU A 39 9.00 2.54 -5.23
N GLY A 40 8.77 1.26 -4.88
CA GLY A 40 9.71 0.40 -4.18
C GLY A 40 9.64 0.49 -2.66
N HIS A 41 8.59 1.09 -2.10
CA HIS A 41 8.35 1.16 -0.66
C HIS A 41 7.70 -0.13 -0.13
N GLU A 42 7.79 -0.33 1.18
CA GLU A 42 7.01 -1.35 1.89
C GLU A 42 5.69 -0.72 2.35
N VAL A 43 4.59 -1.45 2.18
CA VAL A 43 3.24 -0.99 2.50
C VAL A 43 2.62 -1.91 3.54
N ILE A 44 2.16 -1.31 4.63
CA ILE A 44 1.33 -1.95 5.65
C ILE A 44 -0.10 -1.44 5.46
N CYS A 45 -0.94 -2.24 4.82
CA CYS A 45 -2.36 -1.97 4.70
C CYS A 45 -3.06 -2.34 6.02
N VAL A 46 -3.78 -1.39 6.61
CA VAL A 46 -4.65 -1.62 7.77
C VAL A 46 -6.09 -1.37 7.34
N ASP A 47 -6.95 -2.37 7.45
CA ASP A 47 -8.35 -2.27 7.03
C ASP A 47 -9.21 -3.26 7.83
N ASN A 48 -10.46 -2.91 8.13
CA ASN A 48 -11.42 -3.79 8.79
C ASN A 48 -12.47 -4.37 7.81
N PHE A 49 -12.37 -4.03 6.52
CA PHE A 49 -13.28 -4.41 5.45
C PHE A 49 -14.73 -3.96 5.63
N GLU A 50 -15.00 -2.91 6.42
CA GLU A 50 -16.37 -2.39 6.61
C GLU A 50 -16.95 -1.82 5.29
N THR A 51 -16.13 -1.06 4.55
CA THR A 51 -16.45 -0.59 3.18
C THR A 51 -15.39 -0.99 2.15
N GLY A 52 -14.22 -1.46 2.62
CA GLY A 52 -13.16 -2.02 1.79
C GLY A 52 -13.48 -3.42 1.28
N SER A 53 -12.63 -3.94 0.39
CA SER A 53 -12.77 -5.30 -0.14
C SER A 53 -11.41 -5.95 -0.33
N MET A 54 -11.31 -7.22 0.07
CA MET A 54 -10.13 -8.06 -0.19
C MET A 54 -9.76 -8.07 -1.70
N ALA A 55 -10.74 -7.96 -2.58
CA ALA A 55 -10.51 -7.90 -4.02
C ALA A 55 -9.64 -6.70 -4.45
N ASN A 56 -9.68 -5.58 -3.71
CA ASN A 56 -8.90 -4.39 -4.02
C ASN A 56 -7.40 -4.55 -3.72
N VAL A 57 -7.03 -5.50 -2.87
CA VAL A 57 -5.64 -5.76 -2.46
C VAL A 57 -5.14 -7.16 -2.81
N ALA A 58 -6.01 -8.02 -3.36
CA ALA A 58 -5.69 -9.41 -3.72
C ALA A 58 -4.45 -9.53 -4.61
N MET A 59 -4.24 -8.57 -5.53
CA MET A 59 -3.08 -8.55 -6.42
C MET A 59 -1.74 -8.29 -5.72
N PHE A 60 -1.76 -7.72 -4.50
CA PHE A 60 -0.55 -7.41 -3.72
C PHE A 60 -0.19 -8.53 -2.73
N MET A 61 -1.04 -9.53 -2.52
CA MET A 61 -0.86 -10.54 -1.45
C MET A 61 0.40 -11.39 -1.59
N ASN A 62 0.97 -11.47 -2.80
CA ASN A 62 2.23 -12.17 -3.08
C ASN A 62 3.43 -11.21 -3.21
N ASP A 63 3.22 -9.90 -3.07
CA ASP A 63 4.29 -8.91 -3.10
C ASP A 63 5.00 -8.91 -1.73
N PRO A 64 6.32 -9.17 -1.67
CA PRO A 64 7.05 -9.19 -0.40
C PRO A 64 7.12 -7.81 0.28
N GLY A 65 6.83 -6.73 -0.45
CA GLY A 65 6.71 -5.38 0.09
C GLY A 65 5.35 -5.08 0.70
N PHE A 66 4.35 -5.96 0.54
CA PHE A 66 2.99 -5.73 1.02
C PHE A 66 2.67 -6.58 2.25
N ARG A 67 2.02 -5.96 3.24
CA ARG A 67 1.48 -6.64 4.41
C ARG A 67 0.08 -6.11 4.71
N LEU A 68 -0.87 -7.02 4.89
CA LEU A 68 -2.22 -6.71 5.37
C LEU A 68 -2.32 -6.97 6.88
N ILE A 69 -2.91 -6.02 7.59
CA ILE A 69 -3.38 -6.16 8.97
C ILE A 69 -4.89 -5.93 8.95
N GLU A 70 -5.66 -6.99 9.19
CA GLU A 70 -7.10 -6.87 9.36
C GLU A 70 -7.40 -6.34 10.76
N GLN A 71 -7.77 -5.07 10.88
CA GLN A 71 -7.93 -4.38 12.16
C GLN A 71 -8.80 -3.13 12.00
N ASP A 72 -9.68 -2.89 12.98
CA ASP A 72 -10.36 -1.61 13.14
C ASP A 72 -9.38 -0.56 13.68
N ILE A 73 -9.16 0.50 12.88
CA ILE A 73 -8.25 1.61 13.19
C ILE A 73 -8.71 2.45 14.38
N CYS A 74 -10.00 2.40 14.73
CA CYS A 74 -10.55 3.13 15.89
C CYS A 74 -10.18 2.46 17.22
N ILE A 75 -9.73 1.19 17.18
CA ILE A 75 -9.30 0.43 18.36
C ILE A 75 -7.77 0.48 18.43
N PRO A 76 -7.17 0.86 19.57
CA PRO A 76 -5.72 0.85 19.73
C PRO A 76 -5.11 -0.52 19.42
N PHE A 77 -4.07 -0.54 18.60
CA PHE A 77 -3.34 -1.73 18.21
C PHE A 77 -1.85 -1.44 18.05
N GLU A 78 -1.03 -2.49 18.14
CA GLU A 78 0.40 -2.38 17.96
C GLU A 78 0.83 -2.88 16.58
N VAL A 79 1.68 -2.10 15.92
CA VAL A 79 2.34 -2.52 14.69
C VAL A 79 3.79 -2.88 15.01
N LYS A 80 4.15 -4.15 14.79
CA LYS A 80 5.53 -4.60 14.96
C LYS A 80 6.41 -4.02 13.85
N GLY A 81 7.61 -3.55 14.23
CA GLY A 81 8.62 -3.05 13.32
C GLY A 81 8.64 -1.53 13.18
N ARG A 82 9.41 -1.04 12.22
CA ARG A 82 9.58 0.40 11.96
C ARG A 82 8.47 0.87 11.02
N ILE A 83 7.89 2.03 11.32
CA ILE A 83 7.02 2.80 10.43
C ILE A 83 7.73 4.12 10.17
N ASP A 84 7.88 4.49 8.90
CA ASP A 84 8.46 5.77 8.50
C ASP A 84 7.37 6.82 8.25
N GLU A 85 6.21 6.41 7.72
CA GLU A 85 5.07 7.28 7.38
C GLU A 85 3.73 6.57 7.58
N CYS A 86 2.66 7.33 7.83
CA CYS A 86 1.27 6.87 7.96
C CYS A 86 0.30 7.82 7.26
#